data_AF-A0A9E0UPR9-F1
#
_entry.id   AF-A0A9E0UPR9-F1
#
_cell.length_a   1.000
_cell.length_b   1.000
_cell.length_c   1.000
_cell.angle_alpha   90.00
_cell.angle_beta   90.00
_cell.angle_gamma   90.00
#
_symmetry.space_group_name_H-M   'P 1'
#
loop_
_entity.id
_entity.type
_entity.pdbx_description
1 polymer ?
#
loop_
_entity_poly.entity_id
_entity_poly.type
_entity_poly.pdbx_seq_one_letter_code
_entity_poly.pdbx_strand_id
1 'polypeptide(L)'
;MPLCFGSTTTCGPCHRPSLQALTGAEAFWQVGYADLDDRLGRANLGRSLRVRLEPPSQPPSQATGNQTLMQATWLLVYFAVLIWSAIRPHDYFTWALEVAPAIVGLIVLLATYRRFRLTNLSYLLILIHCIILMVGGHYTYAEVPLFDVINDVFGSGRNNYDKIGHFAQGFVPALLAREILIRLNVIRGSRWLTFFVVTFALALSAFYELIEWWVALLSGASAEAFLGTQGYVWDTQSDMAFALLGAIIAVILLGKVQDRQIAGLRNYADTGLAP
;
A
#
# COMPACT_ATOMS: atom_id res chain seq x y z
N MET A 1 -0.50 -13.71 -71.69
CA MET A 1 -0.57 -15.15 -71.33
C MET A 1 0.43 -15.88 -72.20
N PRO A 2 1.34 -16.74 -71.69
CA PRO A 2 1.64 -17.18 -70.30
C PRO A 2 2.92 -16.47 -69.73
N LEU A 3 3.14 -16.21 -68.42
CA LEU A 3 3.41 -17.08 -67.24
C LEU A 3 4.75 -17.85 -67.39
N CYS A 4 5.76 -17.90 -66.49
CA CYS A 4 5.86 -17.71 -65.03
C CYS A 4 7.35 -17.67 -64.55
N PHE A 5 7.59 -16.94 -63.43
CA PHE A 5 8.46 -17.22 -62.24
C PHE A 5 10.01 -17.23 -62.21
N GLY A 6 10.55 -16.56 -61.17
CA GLY A 6 11.71 -17.00 -60.34
C GLY A 6 12.94 -16.08 -60.31
N SER A 7 13.00 -15.06 -59.44
CA SER A 7 13.82 -14.99 -58.18
C SER A 7 15.34 -14.94 -58.40
N THR A 8 16.10 -13.91 -57.99
CA THR A 8 16.39 -13.56 -56.59
C THR A 8 17.18 -12.24 -56.53
N THR A 9 16.71 -11.25 -55.76
CA THR A 9 17.52 -10.09 -55.37
C THR A 9 18.19 -10.43 -54.05
N THR A 10 19.52 -10.43 -54.02
CA THR A 10 20.33 -10.76 -52.85
C THR A 10 20.22 -9.67 -51.78
N CYS A 11 19.63 -10.00 -50.62
CA CYS A 11 19.81 -9.24 -49.39
C CYS A 11 21.21 -9.50 -48.83
N GLY A 12 21.99 -8.44 -48.58
CA GLY A 12 23.27 -8.52 -47.89
C GLY A 12 23.10 -8.99 -46.43
N PRO A 13 24.16 -9.52 -45.81
CA PRO A 13 24.07 -10.07 -44.45
C PRO A 13 23.80 -8.97 -43.41
N CYS A 14 22.71 -9.12 -42.66
CA CYS A 14 22.48 -8.41 -41.41
C CYS A 14 23.50 -8.87 -40.38
N HIS A 15 24.49 -8.02 -40.08
CA HIS A 15 25.33 -8.20 -38.90
C HIS A 15 24.45 -8.11 -37.64
N ARG A 16 24.25 -9.23 -36.94
CA ARG A 16 23.83 -9.22 -35.54
C ARG A 16 25.01 -8.73 -34.70
N PRO A 17 24.84 -7.76 -33.78
CA PRO A 17 25.82 -7.55 -32.74
C PRO A 17 25.85 -8.82 -31.86
N SER A 18 27.06 -9.34 -31.64
CA SER A 18 27.35 -10.45 -30.75
C SER A 18 26.92 -10.11 -29.32
N LEU A 19 25.92 -10.82 -28.80
CA LEU A 19 25.55 -10.85 -27.39
C LEU A 19 26.60 -11.62 -26.60
N GLN A 20 27.72 -10.98 -26.29
CA GLN A 20 28.63 -11.45 -25.25
C GLN A 20 29.06 -10.25 -24.40
N ALA A 21 28.84 -10.38 -23.09
CA ALA A 21 29.12 -9.46 -21.98
C ALA A 21 28.03 -8.43 -21.62
N LEU A 22 26.92 -8.90 -21.05
CA LEU A 22 26.15 -8.13 -20.07
C LEU A 22 25.82 -9.02 -18.85
N THR A 23 26.32 -8.62 -17.69
CA THR A 23 26.13 -9.31 -16.41
C THR A 23 24.72 -9.03 -15.85
N GLY A 24 23.89 -10.07 -15.75
CA GLY A 24 22.96 -10.39 -14.65
C GLY A 24 21.85 -9.45 -14.18
N ALA A 25 21.86 -8.14 -14.43
CA ALA A 25 20.88 -7.21 -13.83
C ALA A 25 20.23 -6.21 -14.83
N GLU A 26 20.82 -5.98 -16.01
CA GLU A 26 20.32 -4.99 -16.98
C GLU A 26 19.38 -5.58 -18.04
N ALA A 27 19.40 -6.90 -18.25
CA ALA A 27 18.64 -7.56 -19.32
C ALA A 27 17.10 -7.57 -19.10
N PHE A 28 16.64 -7.42 -17.85
CA PHE A 28 15.22 -7.51 -17.52
C PHE A 28 14.43 -6.23 -17.85
N TRP A 29 15.11 -5.09 -17.98
CA TRP A 29 14.47 -3.80 -18.29
C TRP A 29 14.47 -3.43 -19.79
N GLN A 30 15.43 -3.93 -20.58
CA GLN A 30 15.54 -3.62 -22.01
C GLN A 30 14.44 -4.29 -22.88
N VAL A 31 13.96 -5.47 -22.48
CA VAL A 31 12.97 -6.23 -23.29
C VAL A 31 11.56 -5.62 -23.20
N GLY A 32 11.25 -4.84 -22.16
CA GLY A 32 9.94 -4.19 -21.98
C GLY A 32 9.75 -2.87 -22.73
N TYR A 33 10.83 -2.18 -23.08
CA TYR A 33 10.76 -0.88 -23.77
C TYR A 33 10.78 -0.99 -25.30
N ALA A 34 11.43 -2.02 -25.85
CA ALA A 34 11.58 -2.16 -27.30
C ALA A 34 10.29 -2.59 -28.05
N ASP A 35 9.33 -3.23 -27.38
CA ASP A 35 8.09 -3.74 -28.02
C ASP A 35 6.95 -2.70 -28.07
N LEU A 36 7.09 -1.56 -27.36
CA LEU A 36 6.08 -0.49 -27.38
C LEU A 36 6.27 0.50 -28.54
N ASP A 37 7.51 0.75 -28.96
CA ASP A 37 7.80 1.66 -30.08
C ASP A 37 7.40 1.06 -31.44
N ASP A 38 7.57 -0.26 -31.62
CA ASP A 38 7.33 -0.92 -32.91
C ASP A 38 5.83 -1.04 -33.27
N ARG A 39 4.94 -0.94 -32.26
CA ARG A 39 3.48 -1.04 -32.42
C ARG A 39 2.77 0.30 -32.57
N LEU A 40 3.42 1.42 -32.27
CA LEU A 40 2.87 2.78 -32.43
C LEU A 40 3.39 3.51 -33.68
N GLY A 41 4.41 2.99 -34.36
CA GLY A 41 5.09 3.66 -35.48
C GLY A 41 4.45 3.56 -36.87
N ARG A 42 3.27 2.96 -37.05
CA ARG A 42 2.62 2.82 -38.39
C ARG A 42 1.16 3.24 -38.43
N ALA A 43 0.84 4.38 -37.83
CA ALA A 43 -0.39 5.07 -38.18
C ALA A 43 -0.16 6.58 -38.16
N ASN A 44 -0.24 7.16 -39.36
CA ASN A 44 -0.59 8.55 -39.63
C ASN A 44 0.46 9.68 -39.54
N LEU A 45 0.63 10.28 -40.73
CA LEU A 45 0.75 11.70 -41.03
C LEU A 45 2.14 12.35 -41.03
N GLY A 46 2.63 12.55 -42.26
CA GLY A 46 3.40 13.73 -42.60
C GLY A 46 2.60 15.00 -42.30
N ARG A 47 3.00 15.69 -41.23
CA ARG A 47 2.78 17.13 -41.06
C ARG A 47 3.90 17.64 -40.16
N SER A 48 4.80 18.43 -40.75
CA SER A 48 5.85 19.16 -40.05
C SER A 48 5.22 20.08 -39.00
N LEU A 49 5.12 19.63 -37.76
CA LEU A 49 4.92 20.49 -36.59
C LEU A 49 6.30 20.72 -35.98
N ARG A 50 6.87 21.92 -36.22
CA ARG A 50 7.96 22.42 -35.38
C ARG A 50 7.37 22.70 -34.00
N VAL A 51 7.40 21.69 -33.13
CA VAL A 51 7.22 21.89 -31.70
C VAL A 51 8.43 22.71 -31.25
N ARG A 52 8.19 23.98 -30.89
CA ARG A 52 9.17 24.77 -30.17
C ARG A 52 9.36 24.09 -28.81
N LEU A 53 10.47 23.38 -28.65
CA LEU A 53 10.91 22.86 -27.36
C LEU A 53 11.21 24.08 -26.48
N GLU A 54 10.24 24.52 -25.70
CA GLU A 54 10.55 25.31 -24.52
C GLU A 54 11.41 24.44 -23.61
N PRO A 55 12.52 24.95 -23.06
CA PRO A 55 13.28 24.21 -22.07
C PRO A 55 12.34 23.85 -20.90
N PRO A 56 12.50 22.67 -20.28
CA PRO A 56 11.66 22.29 -19.15
C PRO A 56 11.69 23.41 -18.11
N SER A 57 10.52 23.93 -17.77
CA SER A 57 10.38 24.84 -16.64
C SER A 57 11.04 24.18 -15.44
N GLN A 58 11.96 24.90 -14.79
CA GLN A 58 12.61 24.38 -13.59
C GLN A 58 11.53 23.93 -12.59
N PRO A 59 11.67 22.78 -11.93
CA PRO A 59 10.69 22.34 -10.94
C PRO A 59 10.59 23.42 -9.86
N PRO A 60 9.38 23.77 -9.39
CA PRO A 60 9.21 24.80 -8.39
C PRO A 60 9.96 24.40 -7.11
N SER A 61 10.98 25.17 -6.74
CA SER A 61 11.81 24.95 -5.54
C SER A 61 11.03 24.94 -4.23
N GLN A 62 9.76 25.36 -4.24
CA GLN A 62 8.87 25.36 -3.09
C GLN A 62 8.16 24.01 -2.85
N ALA A 63 8.15 23.09 -3.82
CA ALA A 63 7.45 21.81 -3.69
C ALA A 63 8.19 20.80 -2.77
N THR A 64 9.49 20.98 -2.53
CA THR A 64 10.31 20.06 -1.72
C THR A 64 10.25 20.38 -0.22
N GLY A 65 10.28 21.66 0.17
CA GLY A 65 10.30 22.08 1.58
C GLY A 65 9.06 21.66 2.37
N ASN A 66 7.87 21.83 1.80
CA ASN A 66 6.61 21.45 2.46
C ASN A 66 6.49 19.93 2.65
N GLN A 67 7.08 19.14 1.75
CA GLN A 67 7.05 17.67 1.83
C GLN A 67 7.95 17.15 2.95
N THR A 68 9.16 17.70 3.09
CA THR A 68 10.08 17.33 4.18
C THR A 68 9.51 17.72 5.53
N LEU A 69 8.91 18.91 5.65
CA LEU A 69 8.25 19.34 6.88
C LEU A 69 7.10 18.41 7.26
N MET A 70 6.24 18.04 6.30
CA MET A 70 5.13 17.13 6.53
C MET A 70 5.60 15.73 6.98
N GLN A 71 6.64 15.19 6.35
CA GLN A 71 7.23 13.90 6.74
C GLN A 71 7.82 13.95 8.16
N ALA A 72 8.53 15.03 8.48
CA ALA A 72 9.07 15.24 9.83
C ALA A 72 7.94 15.31 10.87
N THR A 73 6.86 16.02 10.56
CA THR A 73 5.67 16.09 11.42
C THR A 73 5.04 14.72 11.63
N TRP A 74 4.89 13.91 10.58
CA TRP A 74 4.32 12.56 10.72
C TRP A 74 5.20 11.62 11.55
N LEU A 75 6.51 11.67 11.35
CA LEU A 75 7.45 10.90 12.19
C LEU A 75 7.42 11.38 13.64
N LEU A 76 7.36 12.69 13.87
CA LEU A 76 7.24 13.26 15.22
C LEU A 76 5.98 12.74 15.91
N VAL A 77 4.83 12.76 15.22
CA VAL A 77 3.57 12.23 15.76
C VAL A 77 3.69 10.73 16.03
N TYR A 78 4.24 9.95 15.10
CA TYR A 78 4.45 8.51 15.29
C TYR A 78 5.27 8.22 16.56
N PHE A 79 6.43 8.87 16.71
CA PHE A 79 7.31 8.62 17.86
C PHE A 79 6.72 9.17 19.16
N ALA A 80 6.02 10.31 19.13
CA ALA A 80 5.36 10.85 20.31
C ALA A 80 4.29 9.89 20.83
N VAL A 81 3.45 9.33 19.94
CA VAL A 81 2.40 8.37 20.33
C VAL A 81 3.01 7.03 20.74
N LEU A 82 4.07 6.56 20.07
CA LEU A 82 4.77 5.33 20.46
C LEU A 82 5.41 5.42 21.85
N ILE A 83 6.06 6.55 22.15
CA ILE A 83 6.65 6.79 23.47
C ILE A 83 5.54 6.89 24.52
N TRP A 84 4.46 7.63 24.22
CA TRP A 84 3.32 7.74 25.12
C TRP A 84 2.70 6.36 25.42
N SER A 85 2.47 5.52 24.40
CA SER A 85 1.83 4.22 24.60
C SER A 85 2.66 3.29 25.47
N ALA A 86 3.98 3.42 25.45
CA ALA A 86 4.91 2.66 26.27
C ALA A 86 5.00 3.13 27.73
N ILE A 87 4.48 4.32 28.08
CA ILE A 87 4.52 4.82 29.46
C ILE A 87 3.37 4.20 30.25
N ARG A 88 3.67 3.17 31.04
CA ARG A 88 2.69 2.46 31.89
C ARG A 88 1.46 1.96 31.08
N PRO A 89 1.65 1.13 30.02
CA PRO A 89 0.53 0.41 29.43
C PRO A 89 -0.11 -0.51 30.47
N HIS A 90 -1.36 -0.90 30.22
CA HIS A 90 -2.09 -1.81 31.09
C HIS A 90 -1.36 -3.16 31.29
N ASP A 91 -0.85 -3.74 30.20
CA ASP A 91 0.03 -4.90 30.23
C ASP A 91 1.13 -4.78 29.16
N TYR A 92 2.39 -5.01 29.55
CA TYR A 92 3.53 -4.85 28.64
C TYR A 92 3.63 -5.96 27.59
N PHE A 93 3.15 -7.16 27.88
CA PHE A 93 3.19 -8.28 26.93
C PHE A 93 2.16 -8.05 25.81
N THR A 94 0.91 -7.73 26.16
CA THR A 94 -0.13 -7.32 25.21
C THR A 94 0.30 -6.07 24.44
N TRP A 95 0.83 -5.04 25.12
CA TRP A 95 1.35 -3.85 24.45
C TRP A 95 2.39 -4.20 23.38
N ALA A 96 3.33 -5.10 23.69
CA ALA A 96 4.36 -5.49 22.73
C ALA A 96 3.77 -6.20 21.50
N LEU A 97 2.77 -7.05 21.68
CA LEU A 97 2.09 -7.76 20.59
C LEU A 97 1.29 -6.82 19.71
N GLU A 98 0.52 -5.91 20.31
CA GLU A 98 -0.33 -4.94 19.60
C GLU A 98 0.49 -3.88 18.85
N VAL A 99 1.60 -3.43 19.44
CA VAL A 99 2.43 -2.37 18.85
C VAL A 99 3.47 -2.91 17.86
N ALA A 100 3.81 -4.20 17.92
CA ALA A 100 4.80 -4.82 17.02
C ALA A 100 4.50 -4.60 15.53
N PRO A 101 3.26 -4.76 15.00
CA PRO A 101 2.95 -4.48 13.61
C PRO A 101 3.26 -3.02 13.20
N ALA A 102 3.05 -2.05 14.10
CA ALA A 102 3.37 -0.64 13.83
C ALA A 102 4.89 -0.40 13.71
N ILE A 103 5.70 -1.09 14.51
CA ILE A 103 7.17 -1.02 14.46
C ILE A 103 7.68 -1.69 13.19
N VAL A 104 7.20 -2.90 12.89
CA VAL A 104 7.53 -3.64 11.67
C VAL A 104 7.17 -2.82 10.43
N GLY A 105 5.99 -2.19 10.43
CA GLY A 105 5.54 -1.28 9.38
C GLY A 105 6.52 -0.14 9.13
N LEU A 106 6.99 0.54 10.19
CA LEU A 106 7.99 1.61 10.06
C LEU A 106 9.31 1.08 9.47
N ILE A 107 9.81 -0.07 9.92
CA ILE A 107 11.04 -0.68 9.40
C ILE A 107 10.91 -0.97 7.90
N VAL A 108 9.78 -1.57 7.48
CA VAL A 108 9.51 -1.85 6.06
C VAL A 108 9.44 -0.57 5.25
N LEU A 109 8.79 0.48 5.77
CA LEU A 109 8.75 1.78 5.09
C LEU A 109 10.13 2.40 4.92
N LEU A 110 10.97 2.38 5.96
CA LEU A 110 12.33 2.90 5.88
C LEU A 110 13.19 2.11 4.88
N ALA A 111 13.09 0.78 4.90
CA ALA A 111 13.83 -0.10 4.00
C ALA A 111 13.41 0.06 2.53
N THR A 112 12.13 0.36 2.27
CA THR A 112 11.58 0.48 0.92
C THR A 112 11.53 1.91 0.40
N TYR A 113 11.70 2.94 1.25
CA TYR A 113 11.49 4.34 0.91
C TYR A 113 12.21 4.80 -0.37
N ARG A 114 13.48 4.40 -0.53
CA ARG A 114 14.31 4.76 -1.69
C ARG A 114 13.89 4.04 -2.97
N ARG A 115 13.35 2.83 -2.87
CA ARG A 115 13.01 1.98 -4.03
C ARG A 115 11.55 2.15 -4.46
N PHE A 116 10.66 2.32 -3.48
CA PHE A 116 9.22 2.40 -3.68
C PHE A 116 8.60 3.38 -2.69
N ARG A 117 8.76 4.68 -2.95
CA ARG A 117 8.13 5.72 -2.13
C ARG A 117 6.61 5.70 -2.33
N LEU A 118 5.84 5.47 -1.27
CA LEU A 118 4.38 5.49 -1.30
C LEU A 118 3.80 6.89 -1.52
N THR A 119 2.51 6.94 -1.87
CA THR A 119 1.75 8.21 -1.88
C THR A 119 1.61 8.80 -0.48
N ASN A 120 1.46 10.12 -0.39
CA ASN A 120 1.25 10.82 0.87
C ASN A 120 -0.03 10.36 1.58
N LEU A 121 -1.07 10.01 0.82
CA LEU A 121 -2.28 9.40 1.35
C LEU A 121 -1.96 8.08 2.07
N SER A 122 -1.20 7.19 1.43
CA SER A 122 -0.81 5.90 2.01
C SER A 122 0.02 6.06 3.29
N TYR A 123 0.98 7.00 3.32
CA TYR A 123 1.73 7.30 4.55
C TYR A 123 0.85 7.82 5.68
N LEU A 124 -0.09 8.72 5.40
CA LEU A 124 -1.03 9.22 6.39
C LEU A 124 -1.92 8.10 6.95
N LEU A 125 -2.43 7.22 6.09
CA LEU A 125 -3.26 6.10 6.52
C LEU A 125 -2.47 5.09 7.36
N ILE A 126 -1.21 4.83 7.02
CA ILE A 126 -0.33 4.01 7.86
C ILE A 126 -0.14 4.65 9.23
N LEU A 127 0.11 5.96 9.30
CA LEU A 127 0.25 6.67 10.56
C LEU A 127 -1.03 6.54 11.42
N ILE A 128 -2.20 6.77 10.82
CA ILE A 128 -3.49 6.63 11.52
C ILE A 128 -3.65 5.20 12.06
N HIS A 129 -3.37 4.19 11.24
CA HIS A 129 -3.46 2.79 11.69
C HIS A 129 -2.48 2.47 12.82
N CYS A 130 -1.23 2.97 12.74
CA CYS A 130 -0.25 2.82 13.81
C CYS A 130 -0.72 3.47 15.12
N ILE A 131 -1.38 4.63 15.06
CA ILE A 131 -1.94 5.29 16.24
C ILE A 131 -3.05 4.44 16.86
N ILE A 132 -3.93 3.83 16.05
CA ILE A 132 -4.97 2.91 16.54
C ILE A 132 -4.32 1.74 17.31
N LEU A 133 -3.31 1.09 16.72
CA LEU A 133 -2.58 0.00 17.37
C LEU A 133 -1.89 0.45 18.67
N MET A 134 -1.30 1.64 18.69
CA MET A 134 -0.61 2.16 19.89
C MET A 134 -1.58 2.53 21.01
N VAL A 135 -2.76 3.09 20.69
CA VAL A 135 -3.81 3.38 21.67
C VAL A 135 -4.38 2.06 22.22
N GLY A 136 -4.66 1.10 21.34
CA GLY A 136 -5.09 -0.24 21.73
C GLY A 136 -4.05 -0.97 22.58
N GLY A 137 -2.76 -0.90 22.24
CA GLY A 137 -1.69 -1.48 23.05
C GLY A 137 -1.49 -0.79 24.41
N HIS A 138 -1.75 0.52 24.51
CA HIS A 138 -1.63 1.24 25.79
C HIS A 138 -2.71 0.83 26.79
N TYR A 139 -3.97 0.80 26.34
CA TYR A 139 -5.12 0.50 27.21
C TYR A 139 -5.50 -0.98 27.22
N THR A 140 -5.04 -1.78 26.25
CA THR A 140 -5.72 -2.98 25.74
C THR A 140 -7.01 -2.65 24.98
N TYR A 141 -7.33 -3.46 23.97
CA TYR A 141 -8.51 -3.30 23.13
C TYR A 141 -9.83 -3.46 23.89
N ALA A 142 -9.82 -4.12 25.04
CA ALA A 142 -11.00 -4.32 25.88
C ALA A 142 -11.29 -3.16 26.85
N GLU A 143 -10.35 -2.21 27.02
CA GLU A 143 -10.43 -1.21 28.10
C GLU A 143 -10.14 0.22 27.61
N VAL A 144 -10.36 0.50 26.32
CA VAL A 144 -10.20 1.86 25.80
C VAL A 144 -11.28 2.78 26.39
N PRO A 145 -10.94 3.82 27.18
CA PRO A 145 -11.92 4.54 28.00
C PRO A 145 -13.06 5.20 27.23
N LEU A 146 -12.80 5.69 26.01
CA LEU A 146 -13.83 6.28 25.16
C LEU A 146 -14.94 5.27 24.84
N PHE A 147 -14.57 4.01 24.63
CA PHE A 147 -15.49 2.95 24.26
C PHE A 147 -16.27 2.40 25.45
N ASP A 148 -15.73 2.50 26.65
CA ASP A 148 -16.49 2.21 27.87
C ASP A 148 -17.63 3.21 28.05
N VAL A 149 -17.36 4.51 27.84
CA VAL A 149 -18.41 5.55 27.88
C VAL A 149 -19.47 5.33 26.80
N ILE A 150 -19.06 4.97 25.59
CA ILE A 150 -20.02 4.64 24.51
C ILE A 150 -20.85 3.42 24.90
N ASN A 151 -20.21 2.39 25.45
CA ASN A 151 -20.89 1.18 25.90
C ASN A 151 -21.92 1.49 27.00
N ASP A 152 -21.58 2.34 27.97
CA ASP A 152 -22.49 2.75 29.06
C ASP A 152 -23.70 3.52 28.53
N VAL A 153 -23.52 4.34 27.49
CA VAL A 153 -24.61 5.14 26.89
C VAL A 153 -25.53 4.28 26.01
N PHE A 154 -24.97 3.38 25.20
CA PHE A 154 -25.72 2.61 24.20
C PHE A 154 -26.06 1.19 24.65
N GLY A 155 -25.51 0.73 25.78
CA GLY A 155 -25.74 -0.61 26.32
C GLY A 155 -25.23 -1.72 25.41
N SER A 156 -24.11 -1.52 24.71
CA SER A 156 -23.59 -2.50 23.73
C SER A 156 -23.10 -3.82 24.35
N GLY A 157 -22.98 -3.88 25.68
CA GLY A 157 -22.59 -5.07 26.45
C GLY A 157 -21.10 -5.35 26.51
N ARG A 158 -20.25 -4.59 25.79
CA ARG A 158 -18.78 -4.73 25.77
C ARG A 158 -18.10 -3.48 25.19
N ASN A 159 -16.79 -3.35 25.40
CA ASN A 159 -15.95 -2.38 24.69
C ASN A 159 -15.73 -2.84 23.24
N ASN A 160 -16.00 -1.97 22.26
CA ASN A 160 -15.97 -2.29 20.81
C ASN A 160 -14.80 -1.61 20.06
N TYR A 161 -13.69 -1.31 20.75
CA TYR A 161 -12.54 -0.65 20.12
C TYR A 161 -11.88 -1.52 19.04
N ASP A 162 -11.87 -2.83 19.22
CA ASP A 162 -11.54 -3.86 18.21
C ASP A 162 -12.20 -3.60 16.87
N LYS A 163 -13.47 -3.20 16.84
CA LYS A 163 -14.17 -2.95 15.58
C LYS A 163 -13.58 -1.79 14.80
N ILE A 164 -13.00 -0.78 15.48
CA ILE A 164 -12.20 0.26 14.81
C ILE A 164 -10.90 -0.33 14.26
N GLY A 165 -10.21 -1.15 15.05
CA GLY A 165 -9.00 -1.86 14.65
C GLY A 165 -9.21 -2.65 13.36
N HIS A 166 -10.21 -3.52 13.33
CA HIS A 166 -10.53 -4.36 12.17
C HIS A 166 -11.01 -3.54 10.98
N PHE A 167 -11.81 -2.50 11.19
CA PHE A 167 -12.16 -1.57 10.12
C PHE A 167 -10.90 -0.96 9.48
N ALA A 168 -9.96 -0.48 10.29
CA ALA A 168 -8.70 0.09 9.82
C ALA A 168 -7.79 -0.98 9.16
N GLN A 169 -7.79 -2.21 9.68
CA GLN A 169 -7.08 -3.37 9.16
C GLN A 169 -7.63 -3.82 7.79
N GLY A 170 -8.89 -3.56 7.49
CA GLY A 170 -9.42 -3.66 6.13
C GLY A 170 -9.08 -2.46 5.26
N PHE A 171 -9.30 -1.26 5.81
CA PHE A 171 -9.26 0.00 5.08
C PHE A 171 -7.85 0.35 4.58
N VAL A 172 -6.85 0.27 5.46
CA VAL A 172 -5.49 0.74 5.16
C VAL A 172 -4.75 -0.25 4.25
N PRO A 173 -4.68 -1.56 4.57
CA PRO A 173 -4.07 -2.54 3.67
C PRO A 173 -4.72 -2.61 2.29
N ALA A 174 -6.03 -2.35 2.16
CA ALA A 174 -6.67 -2.27 0.85
C ALA A 174 -6.04 -1.18 -0.03
N LEU A 175 -5.83 0.03 0.51
CA LEU A 175 -5.18 1.10 -0.25
C LEU A 175 -3.70 0.83 -0.52
N LEU A 176 -2.98 0.21 0.41
CA LEU A 176 -1.57 -0.17 0.20
C LEU A 176 -1.43 -1.21 -0.91
N ALA A 177 -2.24 -2.26 -0.86
CA ALA A 177 -2.29 -3.29 -1.90
C ALA A 177 -2.67 -2.68 -3.24
N ARG A 178 -3.68 -1.80 -3.27
CA ARG A 178 -4.11 -1.10 -4.48
C ARG A 178 -2.97 -0.29 -5.09
N GLU A 179 -2.25 0.49 -4.28
CA GLU A 179 -1.12 1.30 -4.77
C GLU A 179 -0.01 0.41 -5.36
N ILE A 180 0.37 -0.65 -4.65
CA ILE A 180 1.41 -1.59 -5.10
C ILE A 180 1.00 -2.25 -6.42
N LEU A 181 -0.21 -2.80 -6.49
CA LEU A 181 -0.70 -3.54 -7.66
C LEU A 181 -0.84 -2.63 -8.90
N ILE A 182 -1.30 -1.38 -8.73
CA ILE A 182 -1.36 -0.39 -9.82
C ILE A 182 0.04 -0.02 -10.30
N ARG A 183 0.96 0.28 -9.38
CA ARG A 183 2.28 0.81 -9.75
C ARG A 183 3.19 -0.26 -10.34
N LEU A 184 3.03 -1.51 -9.91
CA LEU A 184 3.71 -2.66 -10.50
C LEU A 184 2.98 -3.25 -11.71
N ASN A 185 1.83 -2.69 -12.11
CA ASN A 185 1.00 -3.17 -13.23
C ASN A 185 0.68 -4.68 -13.18
N VAL A 186 0.45 -5.22 -11.98
CA VAL A 186 0.26 -6.67 -11.77
C VAL A 186 -1.08 -7.16 -12.31
N ILE A 187 -2.14 -6.35 -12.16
CA ILE A 187 -3.50 -6.74 -12.51
C ILE A 187 -4.04 -5.80 -13.58
N ARG A 188 -4.56 -6.37 -14.66
CA ARG A 188 -5.21 -5.62 -15.74
C ARG A 188 -6.70 -5.41 -15.45
N GLY A 189 -7.15 -4.16 -15.56
CA GLY A 189 -8.55 -3.79 -15.42
C GLY A 189 -8.97 -3.41 -14.00
N SER A 190 -9.74 -2.33 -13.89
CA SER A 190 -10.12 -1.74 -12.59
C SER A 190 -11.00 -2.65 -11.74
N ARG A 191 -11.90 -3.43 -12.36
CA ARG A 191 -12.81 -4.35 -11.64
C ARG A 191 -12.05 -5.50 -10.98
N TRP A 192 -11.13 -6.13 -11.70
CA TRP A 192 -10.30 -7.20 -11.17
C TRP A 192 -9.37 -6.68 -10.08
N LEU A 193 -8.74 -5.53 -10.28
CA LEU A 193 -7.94 -4.87 -9.25
C LEU A 193 -8.74 -4.69 -7.95
N THR A 194 -9.95 -4.11 -8.02
CA THR A 194 -10.79 -3.92 -6.83
C THR A 194 -11.13 -5.24 -6.14
N PHE A 195 -11.50 -6.27 -6.91
CA PHE A 195 -11.78 -7.59 -6.36
C PHE A 195 -10.58 -8.15 -5.58
N PHE A 196 -9.39 -8.17 -6.20
CA PHE A 196 -8.18 -8.67 -5.55
C PHE A 196 -7.73 -7.84 -4.35
N VAL A 197 -7.92 -6.52 -4.40
CA VAL A 197 -7.60 -5.63 -3.28
C VAL A 197 -8.48 -5.94 -2.07
N VAL A 198 -9.79 -6.09 -2.28
CA VAL A 198 -10.74 -6.37 -1.19
C VAL A 198 -10.51 -7.78 -0.62
N THR A 199 -10.29 -8.78 -1.48
CA THR A 199 -10.01 -10.14 -1.00
C THR A 199 -8.66 -10.25 -0.30
N PHE A 200 -7.64 -9.53 -0.77
CA PHE A 200 -6.34 -9.46 -0.09
C PHE A 200 -6.48 -8.86 1.31
N ALA A 201 -7.20 -7.74 1.46
CA ALA A 201 -7.39 -7.10 2.75
C ALA A 201 -8.15 -8.01 3.73
N LEU A 202 -9.20 -8.69 3.26
CA LEU A 202 -9.94 -9.66 4.07
C LEU A 202 -9.07 -10.87 4.45
N ALA A 203 -8.28 -11.42 3.52
CA ALA A 203 -7.39 -12.54 3.80
C ALA A 203 -6.28 -12.16 4.79
N LEU A 204 -5.73 -10.95 4.69
CA LEU A 204 -4.77 -10.43 5.66
C LEU A 204 -5.41 -10.33 7.04
N SER A 205 -6.64 -9.82 7.13
CA SER A 205 -7.36 -9.73 8.40
C SER A 205 -7.62 -11.10 9.02
N ALA A 206 -8.08 -12.07 8.21
CA ALA A 206 -8.29 -13.44 8.66
C ALA A 206 -6.98 -14.10 9.11
N PHE A 207 -5.86 -13.76 8.48
CA PHE A 207 -4.55 -14.27 8.90
C PHE A 207 -4.11 -13.70 10.26
N TYR A 208 -4.40 -12.43 10.55
CA TYR A 208 -4.13 -11.84 11.87
C TYR A 208 -4.93 -12.53 12.98
N GLU A 209 -6.22 -12.82 12.78
CA GLU A 209 -7.04 -13.59 13.73
C GLU A 209 -6.45 -14.98 14.03
N LEU A 210 -5.88 -15.64 13.00
CA LEU A 210 -5.22 -16.93 13.19
C LEU A 210 -3.95 -16.80 14.05
N ILE A 211 -3.21 -15.70 13.90
CA ILE A 211 -2.06 -15.39 14.75
C ILE A 211 -2.52 -15.16 16.19
N GLU A 212 -3.57 -14.37 16.40
CA GLU A 212 -4.10 -14.08 17.73
C GLU A 212 -4.58 -15.34 18.44
N TRP A 213 -5.28 -16.20 17.72
CA TRP A 213 -5.66 -17.52 18.22
C TRP A 213 -4.44 -18.37 18.63
N TRP A 214 -3.38 -18.40 17.82
CA TRP A 214 -2.15 -19.12 18.17
C TRP A 214 -1.45 -18.54 19.40
N VAL A 215 -1.37 -17.21 19.51
CA VAL A 215 -0.77 -16.55 20.68
C VAL A 215 -1.58 -16.82 21.94
N ALA A 216 -2.91 -16.82 21.86
CA ALA A 216 -3.78 -17.18 22.97
C ALA A 216 -3.53 -18.62 23.46
N LEU A 217 -3.37 -19.58 22.54
CA LEU A 217 -3.05 -20.97 22.89
C LEU A 217 -1.67 -21.13 23.55
N LEU A 218 -0.67 -20.37 23.09
CA LEU A 218 0.72 -20.49 23.56
C LEU A 218 0.99 -19.76 24.88
N SER A 219 0.27 -18.67 25.15
CA SER A 219 0.49 -17.84 26.34
C SER A 219 -0.05 -18.46 27.64
N GLY A 220 -0.95 -19.46 27.55
CA GLY A 220 -1.61 -20.05 28.72
C GLY A 220 -2.48 -19.08 29.51
N ALA A 221 -2.64 -17.84 29.03
CA ALA A 221 -3.60 -16.87 29.51
C ALA A 221 -5.02 -17.34 29.18
N SER A 222 -6.03 -16.83 29.89
CA SER A 222 -7.42 -17.03 29.44
C SER A 222 -7.53 -16.47 28.03
N ALA A 223 -7.91 -17.32 27.07
CA ALA A 223 -8.06 -16.92 25.67
C ALA A 223 -8.94 -15.66 25.52
N GLU A 224 -9.88 -15.45 26.43
CA GLU A 224 -10.74 -14.25 26.52
C GLU A 224 -9.98 -12.93 26.73
N ALA A 225 -8.89 -12.91 27.49
CA ALA A 225 -8.20 -11.67 27.85
C ALA A 225 -7.36 -11.11 26.70
N PHE A 226 -6.74 -11.98 25.90
CA PHE A 226 -5.96 -11.56 24.73
C PHE A 226 -6.84 -11.41 23.48
N LEU A 227 -7.80 -12.31 23.27
CA LEU A 227 -8.73 -12.20 22.13
C LEU A 227 -9.75 -11.07 22.29
N GLY A 228 -9.84 -10.42 23.46
CA GLY A 228 -10.73 -9.27 23.67
C GLY A 228 -12.23 -9.58 23.54
N THR A 229 -12.61 -10.87 23.48
CA THR A 229 -13.98 -11.28 23.12
C THR A 229 -15.01 -10.83 24.13
N GLN A 230 -14.64 -10.65 25.39
CA GLN A 230 -15.54 -10.21 26.47
C GLN A 230 -16.84 -11.06 26.53
N GLY A 231 -16.74 -12.35 26.21
CA GLY A 231 -17.87 -13.29 26.16
C GLY A 231 -18.75 -13.20 24.90
N TYR A 232 -18.36 -12.40 23.90
CA TYR A 232 -19.08 -12.27 22.63
C TYR A 232 -18.70 -13.39 21.66
N VAL A 233 -19.64 -14.31 21.41
CA VAL A 233 -19.39 -15.52 20.59
C VAL A 233 -19.16 -15.21 19.11
N TRP A 234 -19.66 -14.07 18.62
CA TRP A 234 -19.60 -13.70 17.20
C TRP A 234 -18.47 -12.71 16.87
N ASP A 235 -17.50 -12.57 17.77
CA ASP A 235 -16.47 -11.52 17.71
C ASP A 235 -15.70 -11.56 16.40
N THR A 236 -14.93 -12.62 16.18
CA THR A 236 -14.16 -12.84 14.95
C THR A 236 -15.00 -12.70 13.67
N GLN A 237 -16.24 -13.21 13.62
CA GLN A 237 -17.06 -13.06 12.40
C GLN A 237 -17.44 -11.59 12.16
N SER A 238 -17.77 -10.86 13.22
CA SER A 238 -18.06 -9.44 13.13
C SER A 238 -16.81 -8.62 12.80
N ASP A 239 -15.63 -8.99 13.31
CA ASP A 239 -14.35 -8.39 12.96
C ASP A 239 -14.03 -8.52 11.48
N MET A 240 -14.21 -9.72 10.94
CA MET A 240 -14.06 -9.94 9.50
C MET A 240 -15.06 -9.11 8.68
N ALA A 241 -16.28 -8.90 9.18
CA ALA A 241 -17.26 -8.04 8.52
C ALA A 241 -16.82 -6.56 8.55
N PHE A 242 -16.28 -6.06 9.66
CA PHE A 242 -15.73 -4.71 9.77
C PHE A 242 -14.51 -4.51 8.87
N ALA A 243 -13.62 -5.49 8.78
CA ALA A 243 -12.49 -5.47 7.86
C ALA A 243 -12.95 -5.45 6.40
N LEU A 244 -13.91 -6.29 6.02
CA LEU A 244 -14.48 -6.28 4.67
C LEU A 244 -15.11 -4.92 4.34
N LEU A 245 -15.90 -4.37 5.25
CA LEU A 245 -16.54 -3.07 5.07
C LEU A 245 -15.50 -1.95 4.92
N GLY A 246 -14.47 -1.94 5.77
CA GLY A 246 -13.36 -0.99 5.70
C GLY A 246 -12.66 -1.03 4.34
N ALA A 247 -12.35 -2.21 3.83
CA ALA A 247 -11.72 -2.39 2.52
C ALA A 247 -12.59 -1.85 1.36
N ILE A 248 -13.89 -2.13 1.38
CA ILE A 248 -14.84 -1.63 0.37
C ILE A 248 -14.93 -0.10 0.40
N ILE A 249 -15.11 0.47 1.60
CA ILE A 249 -15.23 1.93 1.78
C ILE A 249 -13.94 2.63 1.35
N ALA A 250 -12.78 2.09 1.70
CA ALA A 250 -11.49 2.66 1.31
C ALA A 250 -11.38 2.84 -0.21
N VAL A 251 -11.68 1.78 -0.97
CA VAL A 251 -11.59 1.82 -2.44
C VAL A 251 -12.60 2.80 -3.04
N ILE A 252 -13.83 2.81 -2.53
CA ILE A 252 -14.91 3.69 -3.03
C ILE A 252 -14.57 5.17 -2.77
N LEU A 253 -14.18 5.52 -1.54
CA LEU A 253 -13.99 6.91 -1.14
C LEU A 253 -12.66 7.49 -1.63
N LEU A 254 -11.59 6.70 -1.55
CA LEU A 254 -10.23 7.21 -1.72
C LEU A 254 -9.55 6.77 -3.01
N GLY A 255 -10.11 5.81 -3.76
CA GLY A 255 -9.50 5.30 -4.99
C GLY A 255 -9.15 6.40 -5.99
N LYS A 256 -10.06 7.35 -6.24
CA LYS A 256 -9.83 8.49 -7.15
C LYS A 256 -8.77 9.46 -6.62
N VAL A 257 -8.71 9.67 -5.30
CA VAL A 257 -7.71 10.54 -4.68
C VAL A 257 -6.32 9.91 -4.83
N GLN A 258 -6.22 8.61 -4.56
CA GLN A 258 -5.00 7.85 -4.71
C GLN A 258 -4.52 7.82 -6.17
N ASP A 259 -5.42 7.65 -7.14
CA ASP A 259 -5.07 7.67 -8.57
C ASP A 259 -4.39 8.98 -8.99
N ARG A 260 -4.88 10.12 -8.50
CA ARG A 260 -4.27 11.43 -8.75
C ARG A 260 -2.86 11.52 -8.15
N GLN A 261 -2.65 11.00 -6.94
CA GLN A 261 -1.33 11.01 -6.32
C GLN A 261 -0.35 10.07 -7.04
N ILE A 262 -0.80 8.88 -7.46
CA ILE A 262 0.01 7.93 -8.23
C ILE A 262 0.42 8.53 -9.59
N ALA A 263 -0.51 9.20 -10.29
CA ALA A 263 -0.19 9.88 -11.55
C ALA A 263 0.87 10.98 -11.35
N GLY A 264 0.77 11.76 -10.26
CA GLY A 264 1.77 12.77 -9.89
C GLY A 264 3.17 12.17 -9.66
N LEU A 265 3.26 10.99 -9.05
CA LEU A 265 4.54 10.30 -8.84
C LEU A 265 5.17 9.81 -10.16
N ARG A 266 4.37 9.31 -11.11
CA ARG A 266 4.85 8.88 -12.43
C ARG A 266 5.43 10.05 -13.22
N ASN A 267 4.69 11.15 -13.28
CA ASN A 267 5.13 12.36 -13.97
C ASN A 267 6.45 12.91 -13.38
N TYR A 268 6.67 12.79 -12.07
CA TYR A 268 7.94 13.17 -11.45
C TYR A 268 9.10 12.23 -11.84
N ALA A 269 8.87 10.91 -11.85
CA ALA A 269 9.88 9.95 -12.29
C ALA A 269 10.29 10.19 -13.76
N ASP A 270 9.32 10.48 -14.63
CA ASP A 270 9.55 10.73 -16.05
C ASP A 270 10.34 12.03 -16.32
N THR A 271 10.38 12.97 -15.36
CA THR A 271 11.21 14.20 -15.46
C THR A 271 12.69 13.99 -15.13
N GLY A 272 13.11 12.78 -14.74
CA GLY A 272 14.51 12.49 -14.38
C GLY A 272 15.00 13.17 -13.10
N LEU A 273 14.09 13.79 -12.35
CA LEU A 273 14.37 14.46 -11.07
C LEU A 273 14.20 13.53 -9.86
N ALA A 274 13.91 12.25 -10.09
CA ALA A 274 13.89 11.25 -9.05
C ALA A 274 15.30 11.13 -8.42
N PRO A 275 15.41 11.15 -7.08
CA PRO A 275 16.69 11.12 -6.37
C PRO A 275 17.43 9.78 -6.53
#